data_AF-A0AB36DYU8-F1
#
_entry.id   AF-A0AB36DYU8-F1
#
_cell.length_a   1.000
_cell.length_b   1.000
_cell.length_c   1.000
_cell.angle_alpha   90.00
_cell.angle_beta   90.00
_cell.angle_gamma   90.00
#
_symmetry.space_group_name_H-M   'P 1'
#
loop_
_entity.id
_entity.type
_entity.pdbx_description
1 polymer ?
#
loop_
_entity_poly.entity_id
_entity_poly.type
_entity_poly.pdbx_seq_one_letter_code
_entity_poly.pdbx_strand_id
1 'polypeptide(L)' 'MSKPIGKYINKSESWELNHFLSKHGYRETEDNRKQLIKIIDEIKKDKDLKNLSHDQIDKYHEKFPSAFSKLEKK' A
#
# COMPACT_ATOMS: atom_id res chain seq x y z
N MET A 1 -18.36 -15.41 11.85
CA MET A 1 -18.32 -14.08 11.20
C MET A 1 -17.12 -14.03 10.29
N SER A 2 -17.31 -14.07 8.97
CA SER A 2 -16.22 -13.93 8.00
C SER A 2 -15.68 -12.51 8.09
N LYS A 3 -14.43 -12.35 8.55
CA LYS A 3 -13.69 -11.09 8.42
C LYS A 3 -13.76 -10.69 6.94
N PRO A 4 -14.00 -9.41 6.60
CA PRO A 4 -13.96 -9.00 5.21
C PRO A 4 -12.54 -9.20 4.69
N ILE A 5 -12.32 -10.34 4.02
CA ILE A 5 -11.07 -10.69 3.33
C ILE A 5 -10.82 -9.57 2.31
N GLY A 6 -9.64 -8.96 2.35
CA GLY A 6 -9.24 -7.93 1.39
C GLY A 6 -9.76 -6.51 1.64
N LYS A 7 -10.42 -6.22 2.78
CA LYS A 7 -10.82 -4.83 3.08
C LYS A 7 -9.66 -3.95 3.57
N TYR A 8 -8.70 -4.53 4.26
CA TYR A 8 -7.53 -3.82 4.82
C TYR A 8 -6.24 -4.40 4.26
N ILE A 9 -5.25 -3.56 4.03
CA ILE A 9 -3.92 -4.03 3.63
C ILE A 9 -3.26 -4.75 4.80
N ASN A 10 -2.91 -6.01 4.60
CA ASN A 10 -2.03 -6.72 5.50
C ASN A 10 -0.56 -6.53 5.10
N LYS A 11 0.21 -5.95 6.02
CA LYS A 11 1.66 -5.71 5.82
C LYS A 11 2.50 -7.00 5.95
N SER A 12 1.96 -8.03 6.60
CA SER A 12 2.63 -9.32 6.78
C SER A 12 2.48 -10.24 5.57
N GLU A 13 1.52 -9.96 4.69
CA GLU A 13 1.24 -10.76 3.51
C GLU A 13 1.87 -10.13 2.28
N SER A 14 2.99 -10.70 1.83
CA SER A 14 3.74 -10.19 0.66
C SER A 14 2.89 -10.13 -0.61
N TRP A 15 1.91 -11.02 -0.75
CA TRP A 15 1.02 -11.05 -1.91
C TRP A 15 0.08 -9.83 -1.96
N GLU A 16 -0.35 -9.27 -0.82
CA GLU A 16 -1.18 -8.06 -0.78
C GLU A 16 -0.39 -6.82 -1.21
N LEU A 17 0.86 -6.72 -0.76
CA LEU A 17 1.76 -5.64 -1.17
C LEU A 17 2.09 -5.76 -2.66
N ASN A 18 2.39 -6.96 -3.14
CA ASN A 18 2.64 -7.22 -4.56
C ASN A 18 1.42 -6.92 -5.42
N HIS A 19 0.21 -7.23 -4.93
CA HIS A 19 -1.03 -6.90 -5.62
C HIS A 19 -1.15 -5.39 -5.87
N PHE A 20 -0.90 -4.56 -4.84
CA PHE A 20 -0.85 -3.10 -5.00
C PHE A 20 0.25 -2.67 -5.98
N LEU A 21 1.48 -3.17 -5.80
CA LEU A 21 2.60 -2.81 -6.67
C LEU A 21 2.31 -3.14 -8.14
N SER A 22 1.83 -4.34 -8.41
CA SER A 22 1.49 -4.79 -9.77
C SER A 22 0.36 -3.97 -10.37
N LYS A 23 -0.70 -3.68 -9.60
CA LYS A 23 -1.84 -2.86 -10.03
C LYS A 23 -1.42 -1.46 -10.49
N HIS A 24 -0.47 -0.83 -9.80
CA HIS A 24 0.01 0.52 -10.12
C HIS A 24 1.28 0.55 -10.99
N GLY A 25 1.70 -0.60 -11.54
CA GLY A 25 2.84 -0.66 -12.47
C GLY A 25 4.22 -0.54 -11.81
N TYR A 26 4.34 -0.92 -10.53
CA TYR A 26 5.60 -0.99 -9.79
C TYR A 26 6.18 -2.40 -9.78
N ARG A 27 7.51 -2.51 -9.68
CA ARG A 27 8.21 -3.79 -9.56
C ARG A 27 7.88 -4.47 -8.23
N GLU A 28 7.76 -5.80 -8.25
CA GLU A 28 7.39 -6.62 -7.08
C GLU A 28 8.63 -7.03 -6.26
N THR A 29 9.53 -6.07 -6.02
CA THR A 29 10.78 -6.28 -5.27
C THR A 29 10.56 -6.20 -3.76
N GLU A 30 11.49 -6.77 -3.00
CA GLU A 30 11.48 -6.64 -1.54
C GLU A 30 11.66 -5.17 -1.09
N ASP A 31 12.45 -4.40 -1.83
CA ASP A 31 12.64 -2.97 -1.56
C ASP A 31 11.34 -2.17 -1.73
N ASN A 32 10.65 -2.34 -2.87
CA ASN A 32 9.35 -1.70 -3.10
C ASN A 32 8.31 -2.11 -2.04
N ARG A 33 8.31 -3.36 -1.59
CA ARG A 33 7.44 -3.81 -0.48
C ARG A 33 7.76 -3.08 0.83
N LYS A 34 9.05 -2.96 1.19
CA LYS A 34 9.49 -2.22 2.39
C LYS A 34 9.13 -0.74 2.29
N GLN A 35 9.31 -0.14 1.13
CA GLN A 35 8.93 1.26 0.89
C GLN A 35 7.41 1.45 1.00
N LEU A 36 6.62 0.55 0.41
CA LEU A 36 5.16 0.59 0.49
C LEU A 36 4.67 0.47 1.95
N ILE A 37 5.29 -0.40 2.75
CA ILE A 37 5.01 -0.51 4.19
C ILE A 37 5.26 0.83 4.91
N LYS A 38 6.36 1.50 4.61
CA LYS A 38 6.67 2.82 5.20
C LYS A 38 5.61 3.85 4.81
N ILE A 39 5.24 3.93 3.54
CA ILE A 39 4.21 4.84 3.04
C ILE A 39 2.87 4.56 3.75
N ILE A 40 2.49 3.29 3.91
CA ILE A 40 1.27 2.91 4.65
C ILE A 40 1.32 3.39 6.11
N ASP A 41 2.44 3.18 6.81
CA ASP A 41 2.58 3.63 8.19
C ASP A 41 2.57 5.17 8.31
N GLU A 42 3.16 5.89 7.35
CA GLU A 42 3.10 7.35 7.30
C GLU A 42 1.66 7.85 7.08
N ILE A 43 0.91 7.28 6.13
CA ILE A 43 -0.49 7.65 5.88
C ILE A 43 -1.35 7.35 7.11
N LYS A 44 -1.13 6.20 7.76
CA LYS A 44 -1.85 5.84 8.98
C LYS A 44 -1.59 6.84 10.10
N LYS A 45 -0.35 7.29 10.25
CA LYS A 45 0.04 8.28 11.26
C LYS A 45 -0.54 9.66 10.96
N ASP A 46 -0.49 10.10 9.70
CA ASP A 46 -1.02 11.40 9.25
C ASP A 46 -2.54 11.50 9.44
N LYS A 47 -3.27 10.41 9.14
CA LYS A 47 -4.74 10.37 9.21
C LYS A 47 -5.30 9.82 10.52
N ASP A 48 -4.44 9.51 11.50
CA ASP A 48 -4.81 8.84 12.76
C ASP A 48 -5.64 7.56 12.56
N LEU A 49 -5.26 6.74 11.57
CA LEU A 49 -6.00 5.53 11.18
C LEU A 49 -5.38 4.26 11.78
N LYS A 50 -6.22 3.46 12.45
CA LYS A 50 -5.81 2.15 12.98
C LYS A 50 -5.46 1.14 11.86
N ASN A 51 -6.21 1.15 10.76
CA ASN A 51 -6.02 0.29 9.60
C ASN A 51 -6.20 1.10 8.31
N LEU A 52 -5.48 0.72 7.25
CA LEU A 52 -5.61 1.31 5.92
C LEU A 52 -6.26 0.28 4.98
N SER A 53 -7.29 0.69 4.25
CA SER A 53 -7.90 -0.14 3.21
C SER A 53 -7.19 -0.04 1.87
N HIS A 54 -7.35 -1.06 1.02
CA HIS A 54 -6.85 -1.04 -0.36
C HIS A 54 -7.40 0.19 -1.12
N ASP A 55 -8.70 0.46 -1.01
CA ASP A 55 -9.34 1.64 -1.61
C ASP A 55 -8.76 2.97 -1.09
N GLN A 56 -8.41 3.06 0.20
CA GLN A 56 -7.80 4.26 0.77
C GLN A 56 -6.39 4.50 0.23
N ILE A 57 -5.57 3.47 0.10
CA ILE A 57 -4.21 3.65 -0.45
C ILE A 57 -4.25 3.94 -1.94
N ASP A 58 -5.18 3.34 -2.69
CA ASP A 58 -5.42 3.61 -4.11
C ASP A 58 -5.78 5.10 -4.30
N LYS A 59 -6.79 5.58 -3.56
CA LYS A 59 -7.17 7.00 -3.59
C LYS A 59 -6.05 7.93 -3.16
N TYR A 60 -5.20 7.49 -2.23
CA TYR A 60 -4.05 8.27 -1.79
C TYR A 60 -2.97 8.31 -2.87
N HIS A 61 -2.74 7.20 -3.58
CA HIS A 61 -1.84 7.11 -4.74
C HIS A 61 -2.27 8.03 -5.87
N GLU A 62 -3.57 8.05 -6.20
CA GLU A 62 -4.13 8.95 -7.22
C GLU A 62 -3.99 10.43 -6.83
N LYS A 63 -4.19 10.78 -5.55
CA LYS A 63 -4.11 12.16 -5.07
C LYS A 63 -2.68 12.64 -4.84
N PHE A 64 -1.78 11.75 -4.42
CA PHE A 64 -0.41 12.07 -4.02
C PHE A 64 0.60 11.11 -4.66
N PRO A 65 0.72 11.08 -6.00
CA PRO A 65 1.65 10.18 -6.67
C PRO A 65 3.11 10.43 -6.27
N SER A 66 3.45 11.64 -5.82
CA SER A 66 4.77 12.00 -5.30
C SER A 66 5.15 11.23 -4.03
N ALA A 67 4.18 10.83 -3.19
CA ALA A 67 4.45 10.01 -2.00
C ALA A 67 5.00 8.62 -2.37
N PHE A 68 4.67 8.14 -3.58
CA PHE A 68 5.10 6.85 -4.12
C PHE A 68 6.25 6.99 -5.13
N SER A 69 6.83 8.18 -5.28
CA SER A 69 7.91 8.44 -6.26
C SER A 69 9.17 7.60 -6.04
N LYS A 70 9.38 7.09 -4.82
CA LYS A 70 10.52 6.26 -4.46
C LYS A 70 10.36 4.79 -4.90
N LEU A 71 9.14 4.37 -5.26
CA LEU A 71 8.88 3.03 -5.76
C LEU A 71 9.36 2.88 -7.21
N GLU A 72 10.11 1.83 -7.47
CA GLU A 72 10.60 1.51 -8.81
C GLU A 72 9.46 1.04 -9.71
N LYS A 73 9.29 1.68 -10.87
CA LYS A 73 8.33 1.29 -11.90
C LYS A 73 8.80 0.05 -12.66
N LYS A 74 7.84 -0.74 -13.18
CA LYS A 74 8.11 -1.95 -13.97
C LYS A 74 8.95 -1.64 -15.21
#